data_AF-A0A453SCS7-F1
#
_entry.id   AF-A0A453SCS7-F1
#
_cell.length_a   1.000
_cell.length_b   1.000
_cell.length_c   1.000
_cell.angle_alpha   90.00
_cell.angle_beta   90.00
_cell.angle_gamma   90.00
#
_symmetry.space_group_name_H-M   'P 1'
#
loop_
_entity.id
_entity.type
_entity.pdbx_description
1 polymer ?
#
loop_
_entity_poly.entity_id
_entity_poly.type
_entity_poly.pdbx_seq_one_letter_code
_entity_poly.pdbx_strand_id
1 'polypeptide(L)'
;NDYAAYAETCFKAFGDRVKRWITFNEPHTVAVQGYDSGIHAPGRCSVLRHLCCKQGSSGTEPYIVAHNIILAHATVSDIYRKKYKAEQNGEVGMSLDVIWYEPVSNSTANVEAAKRAQEFQLGWFADPFFFGDYPATMRSRVGERLPRFMTKEAHLVKGSLDFVGINHYTTFYTKEDHSTVIKYLLNDTLADSGSVSLPFRNGKAIGDKANSIWLYIVPGSMRRLMNYVKDRYNTPTVYITENGMDDSNSPFISLKKALKDSKRINYHNDYLTNLADSIRC
;
A
#
# COMPACT_ATOMS: atom_id res chain seq x y z
N ASN A 1 19.84 -9.09 6.45
CA ASN A 1 20.71 -9.71 5.43
C ASN A 1 20.14 -11.01 4.87
N ASP A 2 19.38 -11.79 5.63
CA ASP A 2 18.82 -13.09 5.18
C ASP A 2 17.99 -12.97 3.90
N TYR A 3 17.08 -12.00 3.84
CA TYR A 3 16.29 -11.71 2.63
C TYR A 3 17.17 -11.35 1.42
N ALA A 4 18.30 -10.68 1.64
CA ALA A 4 19.22 -10.32 0.57
C ALA A 4 19.96 -11.53 0.00
N ALA A 5 20.33 -12.50 0.84
CA ALA A 5 20.93 -13.76 0.39
C ALA A 5 19.93 -14.60 -0.42
N TYR A 6 18.66 -14.61 -0.01
CA TYR A 6 17.57 -15.21 -0.77
C TYR A 6 17.42 -14.55 -2.15
N ALA A 7 17.31 -13.22 -2.21
CA ALA A 7 17.17 -12.50 -3.46
C ALA A 7 18.37 -12.70 -4.40
N GLU A 8 19.59 -12.70 -3.86
CA GLU A 8 20.80 -12.97 -4.63
C GLU A 8 20.80 -14.38 -5.25
N THR A 9 20.27 -15.37 -4.52
CA THR A 9 20.09 -16.72 -5.06
C THR A 9 19.12 -16.73 -6.24
N CYS A 10 18.00 -16.00 -6.14
CA CYS A 10 17.05 -15.84 -7.24
C CYS A 10 17.67 -15.14 -8.46
N PHE A 11 18.43 -14.06 -8.25
CA PHE A 11 19.09 -13.34 -9.33
C PHE A 11 20.09 -14.23 -10.08
N LYS A 12 20.88 -15.03 -9.36
CA LYS A 12 21.83 -15.99 -9.97
C LYS A 12 21.10 -17.08 -10.77
N ALA A 13 20.02 -17.63 -10.21
CA ALA A 13 19.35 -18.79 -10.79
C ALA A 13 18.45 -18.45 -11.98
N PHE A 14 17.84 -17.26 -12.00
CA PHE A 14 16.78 -16.93 -12.95
C PHE A 14 16.99 -15.61 -13.69
N GLY A 15 17.95 -14.77 -13.29
CA GLY A 15 18.14 -13.44 -13.86
C GLY A 15 18.66 -13.43 -15.30
N ASP A 16 19.08 -14.59 -15.82
CA ASP A 16 19.32 -14.79 -17.26
C ASP A 16 18.04 -14.54 -18.08
N ARG A 17 16.87 -14.88 -17.53
CA ARG A 17 15.54 -14.76 -18.18
C ARG A 17 14.60 -13.77 -17.51
N VAL A 18 14.59 -13.70 -16.18
CA VAL A 18 13.71 -12.80 -15.42
C VAL A 18 14.29 -11.40 -15.42
N LYS A 19 13.58 -10.47 -16.08
CA LYS A 19 14.01 -9.07 -16.25
C LYS A 19 13.23 -8.07 -15.40
N ARG A 20 12.18 -8.51 -14.70
CA ARG A 20 11.39 -7.67 -13.80
C ARG A 20 11.26 -8.36 -12.47
N TRP A 21 11.73 -7.71 -11.43
CA TRP A 21 11.73 -8.23 -10.07
C TRP A 21 10.89 -7.35 -9.17
N ILE A 22 9.90 -7.95 -8.52
CA ILE A 22 9.17 -7.33 -7.41
C ILE A 22 9.70 -7.96 -6.13
N THR A 23 10.32 -7.14 -5.29
CA THR A 23 10.91 -7.60 -4.01
C THR A 23 9.82 -7.95 -2.99
N PHE A 24 8.97 -6.98 -2.68
CA PHE A 24 7.87 -7.12 -1.73
C PHE A 24 6.54 -6.79 -2.41
N ASN A 25 5.50 -7.52 -2.01
CA ASN A 25 4.12 -7.23 -2.34
C ASN A 25 3.40 -6.67 -1.11
N GLU A 26 2.75 -5.52 -1.27
CA GLU A 26 1.86 -4.90 -0.27
C GLU A 26 2.46 -4.80 1.13
N PRO A 27 3.61 -4.12 1.29
CA PRO A 27 4.28 -4.08 2.59
C PRO A 27 3.46 -3.31 3.65
N HIS A 28 2.58 -2.39 3.23
CA HIS A 28 1.61 -1.75 4.13
C HIS A 28 0.58 -2.77 4.62
N THR A 29 -0.02 -3.57 3.73
CA THR A 29 -0.90 -4.69 4.12
C THR A 29 -0.20 -5.64 5.09
N VAL A 30 1.07 -6.01 4.84
CA VAL A 30 1.85 -6.88 5.75
C VAL A 30 2.02 -6.24 7.13
N ALA A 31 2.43 -4.97 7.19
CA ALA A 31 2.64 -4.27 8.46
C ALA A 31 1.35 -4.11 9.25
N VAL A 32 0.26 -3.68 8.60
CA VAL A 32 -1.03 -3.44 9.28
C VAL A 32 -1.73 -4.76 9.61
N GLN A 33 -1.92 -5.65 8.63
CA GLN A 33 -2.73 -6.86 8.87
C GLN A 33 -1.98 -7.91 9.70
N GLY A 34 -0.65 -7.95 9.63
CA GLY A 34 0.17 -8.91 10.37
C GLY A 34 0.54 -8.47 11.79
N TYR A 35 0.64 -7.15 12.04
CA TYR A 35 1.22 -6.58 13.27
C TYR A 35 0.39 -5.48 13.93
N ASP A 36 -0.71 -5.02 13.31
CA ASP A 36 -1.67 -4.09 13.91
C ASP A 36 -3.03 -4.77 14.17
N SER A 37 -3.71 -5.24 13.12
CA SER A 37 -5.00 -5.93 13.29
C SER A 37 -4.84 -7.40 13.68
N GLY A 38 -3.69 -8.00 13.36
CA GLY A 38 -3.35 -9.40 13.66
C GLY A 38 -4.21 -10.43 12.92
N ILE A 39 -4.87 -10.07 11.82
CA ILE A 39 -5.71 -11.00 11.03
C ILE A 39 -4.90 -11.81 10.01
N HIS A 40 -3.70 -11.35 9.64
CA HIS A 40 -2.76 -12.10 8.80
C HIS A 40 -1.62 -12.67 9.65
N ALA A 41 -0.95 -13.71 9.16
CA ALA A 41 0.24 -14.24 9.81
C ALA A 41 1.31 -13.14 9.98
N PRO A 42 2.02 -13.06 11.12
CA PRO A 42 2.02 -14.01 12.24
C PRO A 42 0.89 -13.80 13.28
N GLY A 43 -0.04 -12.87 13.05
CA GLY A 43 -1.21 -12.64 13.91
C GLY A 43 -0.86 -11.90 15.21
N ARG A 44 0.00 -10.87 15.10
CA ARG A 44 0.43 -10.07 16.25
C ARG A 44 -0.35 -8.77 16.31
N CYS A 45 -0.75 -8.38 17.52
CA CYS A 45 -1.35 -7.09 17.79
C CYS A 45 -1.43 -6.81 19.29
N SER A 46 -1.85 -5.60 19.66
CA SER A 46 -2.15 -5.25 21.05
C SER A 46 -3.37 -6.05 21.56
N VAL A 47 -3.15 -6.93 22.55
CA VAL A 47 -4.18 -7.83 23.13
C VAL A 47 -5.42 -7.09 23.63
N LEU A 48 -5.24 -5.88 24.16
CA LEU A 48 -6.34 -5.03 24.66
C LEU A 48 -7.36 -4.64 23.58
N ARG A 49 -7.02 -4.81 22.29
CA ARG A 49 -7.82 -4.36 21.15
C ARG A 49 -8.38 -5.51 20.32
N HIS A 50 -7.61 -6.58 20.17
CA HIS A 50 -8.07 -7.80 19.52
C HIS A 50 -7.72 -9.02 20.37
N LEU A 51 -8.72 -9.54 21.08
CA LEU A 51 -8.60 -10.70 21.96
C LEU A 51 -8.15 -11.98 21.23
N CYS A 52 -8.16 -11.98 19.89
CA CYS A 52 -7.64 -13.07 19.07
C CYS A 52 -6.09 -13.10 19.01
N CYS A 53 -5.41 -12.00 19.27
CA CYS A 53 -3.94 -11.96 19.29
C CYS A 53 -3.40 -12.46 20.62
N LYS A 54 -2.34 -13.27 20.54
CA LYS A 54 -1.65 -13.80 21.73
C LYS A 54 -0.62 -12.83 22.31
N GLN A 55 -0.05 -11.97 21.47
CA GLN A 55 1.04 -11.06 21.79
C GLN A 55 1.22 -10.03 20.66
N GLY A 56 1.90 -8.92 20.94
CA GLY A 56 2.23 -7.90 19.96
C GLY A 56 2.03 -6.48 20.49
N SER A 57 2.36 -5.50 19.64
CA SER A 57 2.12 -4.08 19.92
C SER A 57 1.75 -3.34 18.63
N SER A 58 0.45 -3.10 18.45
CA SER A 58 -0.13 -2.40 17.31
C SER A 58 0.44 -0.99 17.09
N GLY A 59 0.89 -0.34 18.18
CA GLY A 59 1.46 1.01 18.11
C GLY A 59 2.94 1.06 17.74
N THR A 60 3.65 -0.07 17.65
CA THR A 60 5.12 -0.07 17.44
C THR A 60 5.58 -1.07 16.38
N GLU A 61 5.08 -2.31 16.41
CA GLU A 61 5.55 -3.37 15.52
C GLU A 61 5.33 -3.10 14.03
N PRO A 62 4.19 -2.53 13.59
CA PRO A 62 4.01 -2.17 12.18
C PRO A 62 5.12 -1.25 11.65
N TYR A 63 5.58 -0.27 12.46
CA TYR A 63 6.65 0.65 12.10
C TYR A 63 8.02 -0.02 12.01
N ILE A 64 8.30 -0.96 12.91
CA ILE A 64 9.53 -1.76 12.87
C ILE A 64 9.54 -2.66 11.64
N VAL A 65 8.42 -3.30 11.33
CA VAL A 65 8.27 -4.19 10.16
C VAL A 65 8.42 -3.39 8.86
N ALA A 66 7.70 -2.28 8.72
CA ALA A 66 7.80 -1.41 7.56
C ALA A 66 9.24 -0.92 7.33
N HIS A 67 9.92 -0.50 8.40
CA HIS A 67 11.31 -0.05 8.33
C HIS A 67 12.27 -1.14 7.83
N ASN A 68 12.17 -2.35 8.38
CA ASN A 68 13.00 -3.47 7.95
C ASN A 68 12.72 -3.88 6.50
N ILE A 69 11.47 -3.85 6.05
CA ILE A 69 11.10 -4.14 4.65
C ILE A 69 11.77 -3.11 3.71
N ILE A 70 11.72 -1.82 4.05
CA ILE A 70 12.34 -0.76 3.24
C ILE A 70 13.86 -0.97 3.15
N LEU A 71 14.53 -1.24 4.27
CA LEU A 71 15.97 -1.52 4.29
C LEU A 71 16.33 -2.79 3.51
N ALA A 72 15.51 -3.84 3.64
CA ALA A 72 15.72 -5.10 2.92
C ALA A 72 15.58 -4.89 1.40
N HIS A 73 14.56 -4.16 0.96
CA HIS A 73 14.41 -3.78 -0.45
C HIS A 73 15.61 -3.00 -0.95
N ALA A 74 16.01 -1.95 -0.23
CA ALA A 74 17.12 -1.10 -0.63
C ALA A 74 18.44 -1.86 -0.75
N THR A 75 18.70 -2.77 0.20
CA THR A 75 19.85 -3.68 0.18
C THR A 75 19.82 -4.61 -1.05
N VAL A 76 18.66 -5.20 -1.37
CA VAL A 76 18.50 -6.08 -2.53
C VAL A 76 18.66 -5.33 -3.84
N SER A 77 18.08 -4.15 -3.95
CA SER A 77 18.21 -3.27 -5.13
C SER A 77 19.67 -2.87 -5.36
N ASP A 78 20.41 -2.51 -4.31
CA ASP A 78 21.83 -2.18 -4.40
C ASP A 78 22.67 -3.40 -4.86
N ILE A 79 22.41 -4.59 -4.32
CA ILE A 79 23.05 -5.84 -4.77
C ILE A 79 22.76 -6.09 -6.25
N TYR A 80 21.49 -5.99 -6.67
CA TYR A 80 21.10 -6.19 -8.06
C TYR A 80 21.85 -5.22 -8.98
N ARG A 81 21.82 -3.94 -8.64
CA ARG A 81 22.46 -2.86 -9.40
C ARG A 81 23.96 -3.06 -9.56
N LYS A 82 24.66 -3.47 -8.49
CA LYS A 82 26.12 -3.63 -8.48
C LYS A 82 26.62 -4.91 -9.12
N LYS A 83 25.87 -6.01 -8.99
CA LYS A 83 26.36 -7.35 -9.35
C LYS A 83 25.67 -7.99 -10.55
N TYR A 84 24.41 -7.64 -10.82
CA TYR A 84 23.58 -8.40 -11.76
C TYR A 84 23.05 -7.54 -12.91
N LYS A 85 22.76 -6.25 -12.66
CA LYS A 85 22.04 -5.40 -13.62
C LYS A 85 22.78 -5.21 -14.94
N ALA A 86 24.10 -5.07 -14.93
CA ALA A 86 24.89 -4.86 -16.16
C ALA A 86 24.82 -6.06 -17.12
N GLU A 87 24.82 -7.28 -16.59
CA GLU A 87 24.78 -8.51 -17.40
C GLU A 87 23.33 -8.94 -17.71
N GLN A 88 22.43 -8.76 -16.74
CA GLN A 88 21.06 -9.25 -16.84
C GLN A 88 20.12 -8.25 -17.49
N ASN A 89 20.41 -6.96 -17.45
CA ASN A 89 19.59 -5.89 -18.04
C ASN A 89 18.11 -5.93 -17.58
N GLY A 90 17.88 -6.17 -16.30
CA GLY A 90 16.55 -6.12 -15.69
C GLY A 90 16.33 -4.91 -14.77
N GLU A 91 15.14 -4.87 -14.19
CA GLU A 91 14.66 -3.83 -13.29
C GLU A 91 14.14 -4.41 -11.97
N VAL A 92 14.33 -3.66 -10.88
CA VAL A 92 13.87 -4.03 -9.53
C VAL A 92 12.92 -2.97 -8.98
N GLY A 93 11.74 -3.41 -8.55
CA GLY A 93 10.72 -2.58 -7.95
C GLY A 93 10.07 -3.21 -6.73
N MET A 94 8.98 -2.58 -6.30
CA MET A 94 8.12 -3.01 -5.20
C MET A 94 6.67 -2.76 -5.57
N SER A 95 5.77 -3.66 -5.17
CA SER A 95 4.34 -3.52 -5.36
C SER A 95 3.70 -2.97 -4.09
N LEU A 96 2.98 -1.85 -4.20
CA LEU A 96 2.38 -1.14 -3.07
C LEU A 96 0.86 -1.21 -3.16
N ASP A 97 0.20 -1.62 -2.07
CA ASP A 97 -1.27 -1.54 -1.94
C ASP A 97 -1.71 -0.09 -1.76
N VAL A 98 -2.63 0.36 -2.61
CA VAL A 98 -3.08 1.74 -2.58
C VAL A 98 -4.59 1.87 -2.78
N ILE A 99 -5.24 2.34 -1.72
CA ILE A 99 -6.60 2.86 -1.74
C ILE A 99 -6.49 4.34 -2.11
N TRP A 100 -7.41 4.80 -2.96
CA TRP A 100 -7.58 6.24 -3.17
C TRP A 100 -8.48 6.82 -2.07
N TYR A 101 -8.14 7.99 -1.54
CA TYR A 101 -8.90 8.63 -0.47
C TYR A 101 -9.56 9.93 -0.96
N GLU A 102 -10.89 9.93 -0.95
CA GLU A 102 -11.69 11.12 -1.22
C GLU A 102 -12.02 11.84 0.09
N PRO A 103 -11.95 13.17 0.18
CA PRO A 103 -12.43 13.86 1.36
C PRO A 103 -13.96 13.73 1.46
N VAL A 104 -14.49 13.48 2.66
CA VAL A 104 -15.94 13.35 2.86
C VAL A 104 -16.68 14.65 2.51
N SER A 105 -16.01 15.81 2.70
CA SER A 105 -16.48 17.14 2.31
C SER A 105 -15.30 18.04 1.92
N ASN A 106 -15.58 19.15 1.25
CA ASN A 106 -14.56 20.11 0.79
C ASN A 106 -13.98 21.00 1.91
N SER A 107 -14.27 20.71 3.19
CA SER A 107 -13.62 21.41 4.30
C SER A 107 -12.12 21.11 4.30
N THR A 108 -11.30 22.10 4.60
CA THR A 108 -9.84 21.95 4.70
C THR A 108 -9.43 20.77 5.58
N ALA A 109 -10.09 20.58 6.72
CA ALA A 109 -9.80 19.45 7.63
C ALA A 109 -9.91 18.08 6.94
N ASN A 110 -11.00 17.84 6.21
CA ASN A 110 -11.21 16.56 5.52
C ASN A 110 -10.34 16.39 4.28
N VAL A 111 -10.02 17.48 3.57
CA VAL A 111 -9.04 17.46 2.47
C VAL A 111 -7.66 17.09 2.99
N GLU A 112 -7.21 17.71 4.08
CA GLU A 112 -5.94 17.36 4.73
C GLU A 112 -5.98 15.96 5.33
N ALA A 113 -7.10 15.49 5.85
CA ALA A 113 -7.25 14.12 6.33
C ALA A 113 -7.10 13.08 5.21
N ALA A 114 -7.69 13.33 4.04
CA ALA A 114 -7.53 12.46 2.87
C ALA A 114 -6.07 12.40 2.39
N LYS A 115 -5.38 13.56 2.36
CA LYS A 115 -3.93 13.61 2.06
C LYS A 115 -3.13 12.80 3.07
N ARG A 116 -3.38 12.97 4.38
CA ARG A 116 -2.68 12.20 5.42
C ARG A 116 -2.96 10.71 5.32
N ALA A 117 -4.18 10.28 5.01
CA ALA A 117 -4.48 8.87 4.78
C ALA A 117 -3.64 8.32 3.62
N GLN A 118 -3.51 9.09 2.53
CA GLN A 118 -2.66 8.70 1.41
C GLN A 118 -1.17 8.63 1.79
N GLU A 119 -0.70 9.54 2.64
CA GLU A 119 0.68 9.55 3.15
C GLU A 119 0.93 8.40 4.14
N PHE A 120 -0.04 8.03 4.96
CA PHE A 120 0.06 6.90 5.91
C PHE A 120 -0.06 5.53 5.23
N GLN A 121 -0.56 5.44 4.00
CA GLN A 121 -0.55 4.19 3.22
C GLN A 121 0.58 4.18 2.18
N LEU A 122 0.45 4.97 1.12
CA LEU A 122 1.40 5.00 0.02
C LEU A 122 2.69 5.71 0.42
N GLY A 123 2.57 6.90 1.03
CA GLY A 123 3.73 7.71 1.42
C GLY A 123 4.65 7.01 2.41
N TRP A 124 4.12 6.16 3.30
CA TRP A 124 4.89 5.41 4.29
C TRP A 124 6.02 4.59 3.64
N PHE A 125 5.78 4.05 2.45
CA PHE A 125 6.79 3.29 1.70
C PHE A 125 7.40 4.12 0.56
N ALA A 126 6.60 4.88 -0.18
CA ALA A 126 7.08 5.62 -1.34
C ALA A 126 7.98 6.81 -0.97
N ASP A 127 7.63 7.63 0.02
CA ASP A 127 8.46 8.80 0.39
C ASP A 127 9.91 8.41 0.75
N PRO A 128 10.18 7.33 1.52
CA PRO A 128 11.54 6.85 1.70
C PRO A 128 12.30 6.61 0.39
N PHE A 129 11.67 5.95 -0.59
CA PHE A 129 12.32 5.65 -1.86
C PHE A 129 12.55 6.87 -2.76
N PHE A 130 11.70 7.90 -2.68
CA PHE A 130 11.84 9.11 -3.51
C PHE A 130 12.63 10.22 -2.82
N PHE A 131 12.48 10.37 -1.51
CA PHE A 131 12.98 11.51 -0.74
C PHE A 131 14.02 11.12 0.32
N GLY A 132 14.11 9.84 0.69
CA GLY A 132 15.10 9.33 1.66
C GLY A 132 14.64 9.34 3.11
N ASP A 133 13.39 9.73 3.39
CA ASP A 133 12.79 9.67 4.72
C ASP A 133 11.26 9.50 4.65
N TYR A 134 10.62 9.17 5.76
CA TYR A 134 9.17 9.06 5.88
C TYR A 134 8.45 10.42 5.72
N PRO A 135 7.14 10.42 5.39
CA PRO A 135 6.36 11.65 5.32
C PRO A 135 6.43 12.46 6.61
N ALA A 136 6.50 13.79 6.50
CA ALA A 136 6.56 14.68 7.66
C ALA A 136 5.33 14.52 8.60
N THR A 137 4.16 14.21 8.04
CA THR A 137 2.95 13.91 8.82
C THR A 137 3.14 12.68 9.72
N MET A 138 3.82 11.65 9.23
CA MET A 138 4.08 10.43 10.00
C MET A 138 5.13 10.72 11.08
N ARG A 139 6.21 11.44 10.73
CA ARG A 139 7.22 11.88 11.70
C ARG A 139 6.62 12.64 12.87
N SER A 140 5.73 13.59 12.59
CA SER A 140 5.10 14.43 13.62
C SER A 140 4.06 13.68 14.47
N ARG A 141 3.27 12.77 13.87
CA ARG A 141 2.17 12.07 14.58
C ARG A 141 2.61 10.80 15.30
N VAL A 142 3.51 10.03 14.70
CA VAL A 142 4.01 8.77 15.27
C VAL A 142 5.16 9.01 16.26
N GLY A 143 6.00 10.01 15.98
CA GLY A 143 7.12 10.40 16.83
C GLY A 143 8.18 9.29 16.95
N GLU A 144 8.64 9.05 18.17
CA GLU A 144 9.74 8.11 18.47
C GLU A 144 9.41 6.63 18.16
N ARG A 145 8.12 6.29 17.95
CA ARG A 145 7.72 4.95 17.52
C ARG A 145 8.06 4.68 16.05
N LEU A 146 8.31 5.72 15.26
CA LEU A 146 8.71 5.61 13.85
C LEU A 146 10.25 5.61 13.76
N PRO A 147 10.89 4.49 13.36
CA PRO A 147 12.35 4.42 13.27
C PRO A 147 12.95 5.51 12.37
N ARG A 148 14.19 5.91 12.66
CA ARG A 148 14.92 6.91 11.86
C ARG A 148 15.97 6.22 11.00
N PHE A 149 16.02 6.57 9.71
CA PHE A 149 17.12 6.15 8.85
C PHE A 149 18.40 6.85 9.27
N MET A 150 19.47 6.10 9.45
CA MET A 150 20.82 6.67 9.48
C MET A 150 21.14 7.29 8.11
N THR A 151 22.08 8.23 8.06
CA THR A 151 22.50 8.87 6.80
C THR A 151 22.84 7.85 5.73
N LYS A 152 23.59 6.79 6.05
CA LYS A 152 23.94 5.73 5.10
C LYS A 152 22.73 4.93 4.61
N GLU A 153 21.71 4.75 5.45
CA GLU A 153 20.49 4.03 5.09
C GLU A 153 19.61 4.89 4.20
N ALA A 154 19.42 6.17 4.52
CA ALA A 154 18.69 7.10 3.68
C ALA A 154 19.29 7.19 2.26
N HIS A 155 20.62 7.20 2.14
CA HIS A 155 21.31 7.17 0.85
C HIS A 155 21.11 5.84 0.10
N LEU A 156 21.04 4.72 0.82
CA LEU A 156 20.79 3.40 0.22
C LEU A 156 19.34 3.26 -0.27
N VAL A 157 18.38 3.79 0.50
CA VAL A 157 16.94 3.70 0.23
C VAL A 157 16.51 4.65 -0.89
N LYS A 158 17.00 5.88 -0.89
CA LYS A 158 16.62 6.87 -1.90
C LYS A 158 17.07 6.42 -3.30
N GLY A 159 16.12 6.31 -4.24
CA GLY A 159 16.36 5.87 -5.60
C GLY A 159 16.51 4.35 -5.77
N SER A 160 16.10 3.56 -4.78
CA SER A 160 16.22 2.10 -4.86
C SER A 160 15.16 1.42 -5.73
N LEU A 161 14.18 2.16 -6.26
CA LEU A 161 13.17 1.65 -7.20
C LEU A 161 13.53 2.00 -8.64
N ASP A 162 13.55 1.00 -9.52
CA ASP A 162 13.55 1.21 -10.97
C ASP A 162 12.13 1.47 -11.51
N PHE A 163 11.12 0.88 -10.85
CA PHE A 163 9.69 1.11 -11.12
C PHE A 163 8.86 0.97 -9.83
N VAL A 164 7.64 1.53 -9.85
CA VAL A 164 6.64 1.38 -8.79
C VAL A 164 5.53 0.46 -9.27
N GLY A 165 5.29 -0.64 -8.55
CA GLY A 165 4.09 -1.44 -8.71
C GLY A 165 2.95 -0.85 -7.88
N ILE A 166 1.76 -0.74 -8.46
CA ILE A 166 0.55 -0.26 -7.78
C ILE A 166 -0.51 -1.36 -7.81
N ASN A 167 -0.92 -1.78 -6.63
CA ASN A 167 -2.08 -2.64 -6.39
C ASN A 167 -3.26 -1.76 -6.02
N HIS A 168 -4.17 -1.52 -6.96
CA HIS A 168 -5.28 -0.60 -6.76
C HIS A 168 -6.62 -1.26 -7.05
N TYR A 169 -7.52 -1.17 -6.08
CA TYR A 169 -8.82 -1.84 -6.13
C TYR A 169 -10.01 -0.91 -5.88
N THR A 170 -9.88 0.03 -4.95
CA THR A 170 -11.03 0.73 -4.37
C THR A 170 -10.70 2.14 -3.88
N THR A 171 -11.72 2.83 -3.38
CA THR A 171 -11.67 4.19 -2.86
C THR A 171 -12.54 4.30 -1.62
N PHE A 172 -12.09 5.06 -0.62
CA PHE A 172 -12.91 5.41 0.55
C PHE A 172 -13.04 6.93 0.73
N TYR A 173 -14.14 7.34 1.36
CA TYR A 173 -14.26 8.69 1.90
C TYR A 173 -13.47 8.79 3.21
N THR A 174 -12.76 9.88 3.41
CA THR A 174 -11.92 10.13 4.59
C THR A 174 -12.34 11.42 5.26
N LYS A 175 -12.33 11.41 6.60
CA LYS A 175 -12.59 12.58 7.43
C LYS A 175 -11.55 12.72 8.53
N GLU A 176 -11.37 13.95 9.01
CA GLU A 176 -10.55 14.22 10.21
C GLU A 176 -11.12 13.47 11.41
N ASP A 177 -10.25 12.85 12.20
CA ASP A 177 -10.61 12.29 13.50
C ASP A 177 -9.95 13.06 14.64
N HIS A 178 -10.80 13.69 15.45
CA HIS A 178 -10.43 14.46 16.64
C HIS A 178 -10.33 13.61 17.90
N SER A 179 -10.54 12.28 17.82
CA SER A 179 -10.47 11.41 18.99
C SER A 179 -9.06 11.45 19.61
N THR A 180 -8.99 11.90 20.88
CA THR A 180 -7.73 12.13 21.62
C THR A 180 -7.65 11.35 22.92
N VAL A 181 -8.78 10.85 23.44
CA VAL A 181 -8.88 10.42 24.85
C VAL A 181 -8.32 9.01 25.12
N ILE A 182 -8.16 8.15 24.09
CA ILE A 182 -7.61 6.79 24.26
C ILE A 182 -6.42 6.52 23.32
N LYS A 183 -5.71 7.56 22.87
CA LYS A 183 -4.57 7.36 21.94
C LYS A 183 -3.44 6.57 22.59
N TYR A 184 -2.98 6.95 23.79
CA TYR A 184 -1.80 6.33 24.39
C TYR A 184 -1.95 4.84 24.78
N LEU A 185 -3.15 4.40 25.20
CA LEU A 185 -3.43 3.01 25.59
C LEU A 185 -3.84 2.11 24.41
N LEU A 186 -4.34 2.69 23.32
CA LEU A 186 -4.87 1.99 22.14
C LEU A 186 -4.22 2.45 20.83
N ASN A 187 -2.94 2.86 20.87
CA ASN A 187 -2.18 3.26 19.69
C ASN A 187 -2.23 2.16 18.63
N ASP A 188 -2.68 2.54 17.45
CA ASP A 188 -2.71 1.76 16.22
C ASP A 188 -2.38 2.69 15.04
N THR A 189 -2.11 2.09 13.90
CA THR A 189 -1.72 2.84 12.70
C THR A 189 -2.84 3.78 12.22
N LEU A 190 -4.11 3.41 12.41
CA LEU A 190 -5.27 4.23 12.04
C LEU A 190 -5.38 5.48 12.92
N ALA A 191 -5.32 5.38 14.24
CA ALA A 191 -5.41 6.53 15.14
C ALA A 191 -4.22 7.49 14.96
N ASP A 192 -3.05 6.96 14.61
CA ASP A 192 -1.87 7.76 14.31
C ASP A 192 -2.06 8.62 13.05
N SER A 193 -2.79 8.13 12.04
CA SER A 193 -3.15 8.95 10.87
C SER A 193 -4.04 10.16 11.23
N GLY A 194 -4.76 10.08 12.35
CA GLY A 194 -5.77 11.04 12.77
C GLY A 194 -6.89 11.19 11.74
N SER A 195 -7.22 10.11 11.04
CA SER A 195 -8.25 10.09 10.01
C SER A 195 -9.07 8.82 10.11
N VAL A 196 -10.32 8.87 9.66
CA VAL A 196 -11.20 7.72 9.52
C VAL A 196 -11.65 7.62 8.08
N SER A 197 -11.41 6.47 7.47
CA SER A 197 -11.78 6.19 6.08
C SER A 197 -12.88 5.13 6.02
N LEU A 198 -13.97 5.44 5.34
CA LEU A 198 -15.13 4.56 5.18
C LEU A 198 -15.67 4.64 3.75
N PRO A 199 -16.26 3.55 3.22
CA PRO A 199 -16.90 3.56 1.91
C PRO A 199 -18.26 4.26 1.88
N PHE A 200 -18.64 4.99 2.94
CA PHE A 200 -19.94 5.62 3.08
C PHE A 200 -19.83 7.10 3.42
N ARG A 201 -20.73 7.91 2.83
CA ARG A 201 -20.96 9.31 3.19
C ARG A 201 -22.45 9.53 3.35
N ASN A 202 -22.87 10.02 4.53
CA ASN A 202 -24.28 10.26 4.88
C ASN A 202 -25.18 9.04 4.59
N GLY A 203 -24.70 7.85 4.97
CA GLY A 203 -25.41 6.57 4.75
C GLY A 203 -25.37 6.04 3.31
N LYS A 204 -24.79 6.76 2.35
CA LYS A 204 -24.68 6.34 0.95
C LYS A 204 -23.29 5.78 0.64
N ALA A 205 -23.25 4.59 0.04
CA ALA A 205 -22.00 3.98 -0.43
C ALA A 205 -21.33 4.81 -1.54
N ILE A 206 -20.01 4.77 -1.61
CA ILE A 206 -19.21 5.49 -2.62
C ILE A 206 -19.39 4.93 -4.03
N GLY A 207 -19.70 3.64 -4.14
CA GLY A 207 -19.94 2.93 -5.39
C GLY A 207 -20.64 1.60 -5.14
N ASP A 208 -20.87 0.83 -6.20
CA ASP A 208 -21.32 -0.55 -6.07
C ASP A 208 -20.25 -1.40 -5.38
N LYS A 209 -20.63 -2.46 -4.66
CA LYS A 209 -19.70 -3.32 -3.90
C LYS A 209 -19.49 -4.65 -4.63
N ALA A 210 -18.26 -5.14 -4.70
CA ALA A 210 -17.99 -6.52 -5.11
C ALA A 210 -18.41 -7.51 -3.99
N ASN A 211 -17.97 -8.76 -4.07
CA ASN A 211 -18.27 -9.73 -3.00
C ASN A 211 -17.57 -9.34 -1.69
N SER A 212 -16.27 -9.05 -1.74
CA SER A 212 -15.48 -8.62 -0.58
C SER A 212 -16.09 -7.39 0.10
N ILE A 213 -16.13 -7.40 1.44
CA ILE A 213 -16.77 -6.34 2.23
C ILE A 213 -16.10 -4.97 2.06
N TRP A 214 -14.80 -4.97 1.78
CA TRP A 214 -13.97 -3.78 1.65
C TRP A 214 -13.89 -3.23 0.22
N LEU A 215 -14.35 -3.97 -0.79
CA LEU A 215 -14.10 -3.65 -2.20
C LEU A 215 -15.30 -2.94 -2.84
N TYR A 216 -15.20 -1.62 -2.94
CA TYR A 216 -16.16 -0.76 -3.64
C TYR A 216 -15.61 -0.31 -5.00
N ILE A 217 -16.46 -0.32 -6.01
CA ILE A 217 -16.13 -0.12 -7.43
C ILE A 217 -16.19 1.38 -7.73
N VAL A 218 -15.02 2.01 -7.90
CA VAL A 218 -14.88 3.46 -8.11
C VAL A 218 -13.83 3.72 -9.21
N PRO A 219 -14.12 3.43 -10.50
CA PRO A 219 -13.12 3.40 -11.57
C PRO A 219 -12.37 4.72 -11.78
N GLY A 220 -13.03 5.86 -11.56
CA GLY A 220 -12.44 7.20 -11.68
C GLY A 220 -11.25 7.44 -10.75
N SER A 221 -11.12 6.65 -9.68
CA SER A 221 -10.01 6.75 -8.74
C SER A 221 -8.69 6.24 -9.29
N MET A 222 -8.69 5.30 -10.23
CA MET A 222 -7.47 4.83 -10.90
C MET A 222 -6.74 6.02 -11.54
N ARG A 223 -7.46 6.86 -12.29
CA ARG A 223 -6.89 8.05 -12.92
C ARG A 223 -6.37 9.06 -11.90
N ARG A 224 -7.13 9.31 -10.83
CA ARG A 224 -6.73 10.26 -9.77
C ARG A 224 -5.47 9.80 -9.05
N LEU A 225 -5.38 8.50 -8.75
CA LEU A 225 -4.21 7.92 -8.12
C LEU A 225 -2.98 8.00 -9.03
N MET A 226 -3.11 7.68 -10.32
CA MET A 226 -2.00 7.81 -11.27
C MET A 226 -1.52 9.27 -11.37
N ASN A 227 -2.43 10.24 -11.40
CA ASN A 227 -2.07 11.66 -11.37
C ASN A 227 -1.36 12.03 -10.05
N TYR A 228 -1.85 11.57 -8.91
CA TYR A 228 -1.19 11.80 -7.62
C TYR A 228 0.24 11.25 -7.59
N VAL A 229 0.46 10.03 -8.10
CA VAL A 229 1.80 9.42 -8.18
C VAL A 229 2.70 10.21 -9.13
N LYS A 230 2.19 10.61 -10.30
CA LYS A 230 2.88 11.45 -11.28
C LYS A 230 3.34 12.77 -10.65
N ASP A 231 2.41 13.48 -10.02
CA ASP A 231 2.63 14.83 -9.51
C ASP A 231 3.53 14.84 -8.26
N ARG A 232 3.34 13.88 -7.33
CA ARG A 232 4.12 13.82 -6.09
C ARG A 232 5.54 13.28 -6.31
N TYR A 233 5.69 12.23 -7.11
CA TYR A 233 6.94 11.47 -7.22
C TYR A 233 7.70 11.72 -8.52
N ASN A 234 7.41 12.82 -9.20
CA ASN A 234 8.09 13.27 -10.42
C ASN A 234 8.04 12.23 -11.57
N THR A 235 6.84 11.73 -11.85
CA THR A 235 6.53 10.82 -12.98
C THR A 235 7.42 9.56 -13.03
N PRO A 236 7.39 8.70 -11.99
CA PRO A 236 8.13 7.44 -12.02
C PRO A 236 7.52 6.46 -13.04
N THR A 237 8.27 5.44 -13.45
CA THR A 237 7.72 4.28 -14.17
C THR A 237 6.75 3.54 -13.24
N VAL A 238 5.50 3.37 -13.67
CA VAL A 238 4.46 2.69 -12.90
C VAL A 238 3.94 1.48 -13.67
N TYR A 239 3.77 0.36 -12.96
CA TYR A 239 3.00 -0.78 -13.42
C TYR A 239 1.80 -0.99 -12.50
N ILE A 240 0.60 -1.18 -13.06
CA ILE A 240 -0.52 -1.71 -12.28
C ILE A 240 -0.26 -3.20 -12.09
N THR A 241 0.19 -3.58 -10.89
CA THR A 241 0.61 -4.94 -10.56
C THR A 241 -0.56 -5.80 -10.10
N GLU A 242 -1.60 -5.19 -9.52
CA GLU A 242 -2.87 -5.85 -9.24
C GLU A 242 -4.07 -4.89 -9.41
N ASN A 243 -5.15 -5.40 -10.02
CA ASN A 243 -6.46 -4.75 -10.11
C ASN A 243 -7.53 -5.81 -10.44
N GLY A 244 -8.68 -5.78 -9.77
CA GLY A 244 -9.75 -6.75 -10.03
C GLY A 244 -10.90 -6.68 -9.04
N MET A 245 -11.83 -7.63 -9.16
CA MET A 245 -12.93 -7.81 -8.22
C MET A 245 -13.33 -9.28 -8.07
N ASP A 246 -13.94 -9.61 -6.93
CA ASP A 246 -14.34 -10.95 -6.57
C ASP A 246 -15.86 -11.16 -6.66
N ASP A 247 -16.25 -12.40 -6.96
CA ASP A 247 -17.63 -12.88 -6.89
C ASP A 247 -17.81 -13.81 -5.67
N SER A 248 -19.05 -13.95 -5.21
CA SER A 248 -19.37 -14.86 -4.11
C SER A 248 -19.21 -16.32 -4.53
N ASN A 249 -18.67 -17.16 -3.65
CA ASN A 249 -18.73 -18.61 -3.81
C ASN A 249 -20.11 -19.14 -3.34
N SER A 250 -21.12 -19.05 -4.21
CA SER A 250 -22.47 -19.53 -3.89
C SER A 250 -22.64 -20.99 -4.33
N PRO A 251 -22.88 -21.94 -3.40
CA PRO A 251 -23.17 -23.34 -3.77
C PRO A 251 -24.55 -23.50 -4.43
N PHE A 252 -25.35 -22.43 -4.48
CA PHE A 252 -26.72 -22.43 -5.00
C PHE A 252 -26.83 -22.01 -6.48
N ILE A 253 -25.70 -21.78 -7.16
CA ILE A 253 -25.69 -21.45 -8.59
C ILE A 253 -24.95 -22.52 -9.38
N SER A 254 -25.41 -22.79 -10.61
CA SER A 254 -24.70 -23.71 -11.51
C SER A 254 -23.40 -23.08 -12.00
N LEU A 255 -22.43 -23.91 -12.40
CA LEU A 255 -21.18 -23.46 -13.04
C LEU A 255 -21.47 -22.52 -14.22
N LYS A 256 -22.45 -22.85 -15.06
CA LYS A 256 -22.87 -22.00 -16.20
C LYS A 256 -23.31 -20.60 -15.77
N LYS A 257 -23.87 -20.44 -14.56
CA LYS A 257 -24.25 -19.13 -14.01
C LYS A 257 -23.05 -18.45 -13.33
N ALA A 258 -22.21 -19.20 -12.63
CA ALA A 258 -20.98 -18.69 -12.01
C ALA A 258 -19.99 -18.10 -13.03
N LEU A 259 -19.92 -18.66 -14.23
CA LEU A 259 -19.09 -18.16 -15.33
C LEU A 259 -19.65 -16.89 -16.02
N LYS A 260 -20.80 -16.36 -15.58
CA LYS A 260 -21.39 -15.13 -16.14
C LYS A 260 -21.01 -13.92 -15.29
N ASP A 261 -19.78 -13.46 -15.45
CA ASP A 261 -19.13 -12.44 -14.64
C ASP A 261 -19.16 -11.03 -15.27
N SER A 262 -20.30 -10.63 -15.85
CA SER A 262 -20.44 -9.33 -16.52
C SER A 262 -20.02 -8.13 -15.64
N LYS A 263 -20.20 -8.23 -14.32
CA LYS A 263 -19.74 -7.21 -13.36
C LYS A 263 -18.21 -7.07 -13.36
N ARG A 264 -17.46 -8.18 -13.42
CA ARG A 264 -16.00 -8.18 -13.54
C ARG A 264 -15.53 -7.62 -14.88
N ILE A 265 -16.22 -7.98 -15.97
CA ILE A 265 -15.93 -7.42 -17.31
C ILE A 265 -16.07 -5.90 -17.28
N ASN A 266 -17.17 -5.37 -16.73
CA ASN A 266 -17.40 -3.93 -16.61
C ASN A 266 -16.38 -3.26 -15.67
N TYR A 267 -16.04 -3.90 -14.54
CA TYR A 267 -14.98 -3.43 -13.65
C TYR A 267 -13.67 -3.20 -14.40
N HIS A 268 -13.19 -4.22 -15.12
CA HIS A 268 -11.93 -4.09 -15.87
C HIS A 268 -12.04 -3.06 -16.99
N ASN A 269 -13.15 -3.03 -17.73
CA ASN A 269 -13.38 -2.03 -18.77
C ASN A 269 -13.23 -0.60 -18.22
N ASP A 270 -13.91 -0.31 -17.11
CA ASP A 270 -13.97 1.05 -16.57
C ASP A 270 -12.64 1.47 -15.94
N TYR A 271 -11.96 0.57 -15.22
CA TYR A 271 -10.65 0.85 -14.62
C TYR A 271 -9.55 0.98 -15.70
N LEU A 272 -9.55 0.13 -16.73
CA LEU A 272 -8.61 0.22 -17.86
C LEU A 272 -8.86 1.48 -18.70
N THR A 273 -10.11 1.90 -18.86
CA THR A 273 -10.44 3.17 -19.53
C THR A 273 -9.84 4.35 -18.76
N ASN A 274 -10.00 4.38 -17.43
CA ASN A 274 -9.41 5.43 -16.59
C ASN A 274 -7.88 5.39 -16.56
N LEU A 275 -7.28 4.20 -16.62
CA LEU A 275 -5.84 4.06 -16.76
C LEU A 275 -5.36 4.60 -18.12
N ALA A 276 -6.03 4.25 -19.22
CA ALA A 276 -5.72 4.79 -20.55
C ALA A 276 -5.82 6.32 -20.59
N ASP A 277 -6.83 6.90 -19.92
CA ASP A 277 -6.97 8.35 -19.81
C ASP A 277 -5.87 9.01 -18.96
N SER A 278 -5.34 8.34 -17.94
CA SER A 278 -4.20 8.86 -17.17
C SER A 278 -2.89 8.93 -17.98
N ILE A 279 -2.75 8.08 -19.01
CA ILE A 279 -1.56 8.05 -19.87
C ILE A 279 -1.64 9.14 -20.95
N ARG A 280 -2.85 9.47 -21.41
CA ARG A 280 -3.09 10.43 -22.51
C ARG A 280 -3.05 11.90 -22.09
N CYS A 281 -2.92 12.21 -20.79
CA CYS A 281 -3.01 13.56 -20.22
C CYS A 281 -1.69 14.08 -19.63
#